data_AF-A0A6F9ZM19-F1
#
_entry.id   AF-A0A6F9ZM19-F1
#
_cell.length_a   1.000
_cell.length_b   1.000
_cell.length_c   1.000
_cell.angle_alpha   90.00
_cell.angle_beta   90.00
_cell.angle_gamma   90.00
#
_symmetry.space_group_name_H-M   'P 1'
#
loop_
_entity.id
_entity.type
_entity.pdbx_description
1 polymer ?
#
loop_
_entity_poly.entity_id
_entity_poly.type
_entity_poly.pdbx_seq_one_letter_code
_entity_poly.pdbx_strand_id
1 'polypeptide(L)'
;MKIGKSIDVTEIENELASYDKKLKALERNKKSLEKDIDNLLDDDKFANRKRADMNKRLDKIYEDMDSVESEQMDCLHRLQAVQEQQLNEKKIYQMLLEFDRIYDKLSMDEQRSVLHALISEIQLYKKDEIKESKTYIKKIKFAFDIENIGENLDNKGNNVETVCLLGKKKRSPILT
;
A
#
# COMPACT_ATOMS: atom_id res chain seq x y z
N MET A 1 15.44 14.65 -3.29
CA MET A 1 14.61 13.77 -2.44
C MET A 1 13.18 13.80 -2.96
N LYS A 2 12.66 12.68 -3.45
CA LYS A 2 11.23 12.54 -3.77
C LYS A 2 10.57 11.86 -2.57
N ILE A 3 9.74 12.64 -1.89
CA ILE A 3 8.86 12.19 -0.80
C ILE A 3 8.06 10.98 -1.29
N GLY A 4 7.99 9.94 -0.44
CA GLY A 4 7.09 8.78 -0.50
C GLY A 4 6.60 8.41 -1.89
N LYS A 5 7.13 7.33 -2.48
CA LYS A 5 6.44 6.66 -3.58
C LYS A 5 5.00 6.48 -3.14
N SER A 6 4.08 7.19 -3.78
CA SER A 6 2.65 6.90 -3.65
C SER A 6 2.52 5.42 -3.96
N ILE A 7 1.95 4.64 -3.04
CA ILE A 7 1.49 3.31 -3.37
C ILE A 7 0.61 3.49 -4.60
N ASP A 8 0.95 2.78 -5.67
CA ASP A 8 0.22 2.88 -6.92
C ASP A 8 -1.18 2.31 -6.69
N VAL A 9 -2.15 3.21 -6.48
CA VAL A 9 -3.56 2.86 -6.26
C VAL A 9 -4.34 2.82 -7.57
N THR A 10 -3.67 3.00 -8.72
CA THR A 10 -4.33 3.08 -10.04
C THR A 10 -5.17 1.84 -10.33
N GLU A 11 -4.74 0.66 -9.91
CA GLU A 11 -5.51 -0.57 -10.08
C GLU A 11 -6.82 -0.55 -9.28
N ILE A 12 -6.78 -0.10 -8.02
CA ILE A 12 -7.95 0.03 -7.15
C ILE A 12 -8.91 1.11 -7.70
N GLU A 13 -8.36 2.23 -8.17
CA GLU A 13 -9.14 3.31 -8.81
C GLU A 13 -9.82 2.84 -10.11
N ASN A 14 -9.13 2.03 -10.92
CA ASN A 14 -9.69 1.42 -12.11
C ASN A 14 -10.81 0.42 -11.76
N GLU A 15 -10.64 -0.36 -10.70
CA GLU A 15 -11.64 -1.29 -10.19
C GLU A 15 -12.92 -0.54 -9.77
N LEU A 16 -12.78 0.53 -8.98
CA LEU A 16 -13.89 1.42 -8.60
C LEU A 16 -14.61 2.05 -9.80
N ALA A 17 -13.85 2.51 -10.79
CA ALA A 17 -14.42 3.05 -12.02
C ALA A 17 -15.18 1.98 -12.82
N SER A 18 -14.76 0.71 -12.72
CA SER A 18 -15.47 -0.42 -13.35
C SER A 18 -16.81 -0.70 -12.66
N TYR A 19 -16.87 -0.64 -11.32
CA TYR A 19 -18.11 -0.82 -10.56
C TYR A 19 -19.10 0.33 -10.83
N ASP A 20 -18.64 1.58 -10.86
CA ASP A 20 -19.49 2.73 -11.24
C ASP A 20 -20.10 2.56 -12.64
N LYS A 21 -19.32 2.06 -13.61
CA LYS A 21 -19.84 1.74 -14.95
C LYS A 21 -20.88 0.63 -14.92
N LYS A 22 -20.67 -0.42 -14.13
CA LYS A 22 -21.63 -1.53 -13.95
C LYS A 22 -22.93 -1.03 -13.34
N LEU A 23 -22.87 -0.27 -12.24
CA LEU A 23 -24.05 0.31 -11.58
C LEU A 23 -24.84 1.22 -12.52
N LYS A 24 -24.15 2.09 -13.27
CA LYS A 24 -24.81 2.93 -14.29
C LYS A 24 -25.50 2.11 -15.38
N ALA A 25 -24.95 0.95 -15.74
CA ALA A 25 -25.58 0.05 -16.71
C ALA A 25 -26.82 -0.64 -16.13
N LEU A 26 -26.73 -1.13 -14.89
CA LEU A 26 -27.86 -1.74 -14.18
C LEU A 26 -29.01 -0.73 -13.98
N GLU A 27 -28.69 0.50 -13.58
CA GLU A 27 -29.67 1.58 -13.40
C GLU A 27 -30.38 1.94 -14.72
N ARG A 28 -29.67 1.90 -15.86
CA ARG A 28 -30.30 2.07 -17.17
C ARG A 28 -31.22 0.90 -17.53
N ASN A 29 -30.77 -0.33 -17.28
CA ASN A 29 -31.56 -1.52 -17.55
C ASN A 29 -32.84 -1.56 -16.71
N LYS A 30 -32.73 -1.20 -15.43
CA LYS A 30 -33.85 -1.01 -14.50
C LYS A 30 -34.87 -0.03 -15.08
N LYS A 31 -34.46 1.20 -15.41
CA LYS A 31 -35.34 2.22 -15.98
C LYS A 31 -36.01 1.79 -17.28
N SER A 32 -35.28 1.07 -18.14
CA SER A 32 -35.86 0.53 -19.37
C SER A 32 -36.94 -0.49 -19.06
N LEU A 33 -36.69 -1.39 -18.11
CA LEU A 33 -37.62 -2.46 -17.76
C LEU A 33 -38.86 -1.92 -17.03
N GLU A 34 -38.70 -0.93 -16.15
CA GLU A 34 -39.80 -0.20 -15.51
C GLU A 34 -40.70 0.44 -16.57
N LYS A 35 -40.10 1.12 -17.55
CA LYS A 35 -40.84 1.70 -18.67
C LYS A 35 -41.56 0.65 -19.51
N ASP A 36 -40.93 -0.50 -19.77
CA ASP A 36 -41.56 -1.59 -20.51
C ASP A 36 -42.77 -2.17 -19.73
N ILE A 37 -42.69 -2.22 -18.40
CA ILE A 37 -43.80 -2.66 -17.52
C ILE A 37 -44.96 -1.67 -17.59
N ASP A 38 -44.67 -0.36 -17.52
CA ASP A 38 -45.67 0.69 -17.55
C ASP A 38 -46.41 0.77 -18.90
N ASN A 39 -45.73 0.42 -20.00
CA ASN A 39 -46.31 0.43 -21.34
C ASN A 39 -47.06 -0.86 -21.70
N LEU A 40 -47.16 -1.82 -20.78
CA LEU A 40 -47.86 -3.08 -21.04
C LEU A 40 -49.37 -2.84 -21.12
N LEU A 41 -49.98 -3.21 -22.25
CA LEU A 41 -51.42 -3.06 -22.47
C LEU A 41 -52.22 -4.07 -21.62
N ASP A 42 -53.25 -3.57 -20.93
CA ASP A 42 -54.10 -4.38 -20.04
C ASP A 42 -55.04 -5.35 -20.79
N ASP A 43 -55.27 -5.12 -22.09
CA ASP A 43 -56.12 -5.98 -22.93
C ASP A 43 -55.40 -7.22 -23.48
N ASP A 44 -54.08 -7.34 -23.28
CA ASP A 44 -53.32 -8.53 -23.64
C ASP A 44 -53.69 -9.70 -22.70
N LYS A 45 -54.17 -10.80 -23.29
CA LYS A 45 -54.50 -12.06 -22.61
C LYS A 45 -53.40 -12.54 -21.66
N PHE A 46 -52.14 -12.21 -21.93
CA PHE A 46 -50.98 -12.62 -21.13
C PHE A 46 -50.35 -11.47 -20.32
N ALA A 47 -50.98 -10.30 -20.24
CA ALA A 47 -50.44 -9.10 -19.57
C ALA A 47 -49.95 -9.39 -18.14
N ASN A 48 -50.78 -9.99 -17.30
CA ASN A 48 -50.42 -10.31 -15.91
C ASN A 48 -49.19 -11.23 -15.81
N ARG A 49 -49.08 -12.22 -16.71
CA ARG A 49 -47.94 -13.14 -16.73
C ARG A 49 -46.66 -12.45 -17.17
N LYS A 50 -46.74 -11.59 -18.19
CA LYS A 50 -45.60 -10.77 -18.65
C LYS A 50 -45.14 -9.80 -17.56
N ARG A 51 -46.07 -9.11 -16.90
CA ARG A 51 -45.77 -8.20 -15.77
C ARG A 51 -45.06 -8.94 -14.64
N ALA A 52 -45.53 -10.14 -14.28
CA ALA A 52 -44.87 -10.96 -13.25
C ALA A 52 -43.44 -11.39 -13.64
N ASP A 53 -43.22 -11.80 -14.89
CA ASP A 53 -41.87 -12.15 -15.38
C ASP A 53 -40.92 -10.94 -15.37
N MET A 54 -41.42 -9.78 -15.80
CA MET A 54 -40.65 -8.54 -15.80
C MET A 54 -40.32 -8.07 -14.38
N ASN A 55 -41.27 -8.16 -13.44
CA ASN A 55 -40.99 -7.87 -12.02
C ASN A 55 -39.91 -8.79 -11.46
N LYS A 56 -39.96 -10.10 -11.76
CA LYS A 56 -38.90 -11.03 -11.33
C LYS A 56 -37.53 -10.65 -11.90
N ARG A 57 -37.49 -10.17 -13.14
CA ARG A 57 -36.25 -9.65 -13.74
C ARG A 57 -35.80 -8.34 -13.09
N LEU A 58 -36.73 -7.50 -12.66
CA LEU A 58 -36.46 -6.26 -11.92
C LEU A 58 -35.85 -6.57 -10.55
N ASP A 59 -36.42 -7.55 -9.82
CA ASP A 59 -35.88 -8.03 -8.54
C ASP A 59 -34.43 -8.50 -8.71
N LYS A 60 -34.15 -9.26 -9.77
CA LYS A 60 -32.78 -9.68 -10.09
C LYS A 60 -31.84 -8.49 -10.37
N ILE A 61 -32.31 -7.45 -11.05
CA ILE A 61 -31.49 -6.24 -11.26
C ILE A 61 -31.14 -5.58 -9.91
N TYR A 62 -32.08 -5.55 -8.96
CA TYR A 62 -31.80 -5.05 -7.61
C TYR A 62 -30.80 -5.93 -6.85
N GLU A 63 -30.92 -7.26 -6.93
CA GLU A 63 -29.93 -8.18 -6.35
C GLU A 63 -28.53 -7.97 -6.96
N ASP A 64 -28.44 -7.82 -8.29
CA ASP A 64 -27.19 -7.54 -8.98
C ASP A 64 -26.61 -6.17 -8.57
N MET A 65 -27.46 -5.15 -8.35
CA MET A 65 -27.02 -3.83 -7.86
C MET A 65 -26.45 -3.92 -6.45
N ASP A 66 -27.14 -4.57 -5.51
CA ASP A 66 -26.68 -4.76 -4.12
C ASP A 66 -25.33 -5.49 -4.08
N SER A 67 -25.19 -6.54 -4.90
CA SER A 67 -23.92 -7.26 -5.04
C SER A 67 -22.77 -6.36 -5.51
N VAL A 68 -23.01 -5.54 -6.54
CA VAL A 68 -21.97 -4.64 -7.08
C VAL A 68 -21.66 -3.49 -6.11
N GLU A 69 -22.65 -2.97 -5.39
CA GLU A 69 -22.46 -1.95 -4.36
C GLU A 69 -21.61 -2.49 -3.20
N SER A 70 -21.86 -3.73 -2.76
CA SER A 70 -21.06 -4.41 -1.75
C SER A 70 -19.59 -4.57 -2.20
N GLU A 71 -19.36 -5.06 -3.42
CA GLU A 71 -18.01 -5.16 -4.01
C GLU A 71 -17.31 -3.79 -4.11
N GLN A 72 -18.06 -2.74 -4.45
CA GLN A 72 -17.55 -1.37 -4.51
C GLN A 72 -17.16 -0.85 -3.12
N MET A 73 -17.97 -1.12 -2.09
CA MET A 73 -17.66 -0.73 -0.71
C MET A 73 -16.40 -1.41 -0.20
N ASP A 74 -16.25 -2.71 -0.44
CA ASP A 74 -15.03 -3.44 -0.08
C ASP A 74 -13.79 -2.88 -0.78
N CYS A 75 -13.93 -2.48 -2.05
CA CYS A 75 -12.87 -1.81 -2.79
C CYS A 75 -12.52 -0.42 -2.20
N LEU A 76 -13.51 0.36 -1.78
CA LEU A 76 -13.29 1.64 -1.08
C LEU A 76 -12.58 1.47 0.25
N HIS A 77 -12.97 0.46 1.05
CA HIS A 77 -12.28 0.17 2.32
C HIS A 77 -10.81 -0.20 2.09
N ARG A 78 -10.51 -0.99 1.05
CA ARG A 78 -9.11 -1.27 0.66
C ARG A 78 -8.35 0.01 0.30
N LEU A 79 -8.96 0.90 -0.47
CA LEU A 79 -8.34 2.18 -0.84
C LEU A 79 -8.03 3.04 0.40
N GLN A 80 -9.00 3.17 1.32
CA GLN A 80 -8.84 3.93 2.55
C GLN A 80 -7.72 3.35 3.42
N ALA A 81 -7.68 2.03 3.60
CA ALA A 81 -6.64 1.37 4.37
C ALA A 81 -5.23 1.66 3.82
N VAL A 82 -5.05 1.62 2.49
CA VAL A 82 -3.78 1.95 1.84
C VAL A 82 -3.40 3.43 2.06
N GLN A 83 -4.35 4.34 1.95
CA GLN A 83 -4.13 5.77 2.17
C GLN A 83 -3.77 6.09 3.63
N GLU A 84 -4.43 5.45 4.58
CA GLU A 84 -4.14 5.59 6.01
C GLU A 84 -2.75 5.06 6.35
N GLN A 85 -2.36 3.90 5.81
CA GLN A 85 -1.02 3.36 5.98
C GLN A 85 0.04 4.33 5.43
N GLN A 86 -0.17 4.89 4.24
CA GLN A 86 0.74 5.88 3.65
C GLN A 86 0.85 7.16 4.49
N LEU A 87 -0.27 7.63 5.06
CA LEU A 87 -0.26 8.79 5.96
C LEU A 87 0.55 8.49 7.22
N ASN A 88 0.39 7.30 7.79
CA ASN A 88 1.13 6.88 8.98
C ASN A 88 2.63 6.77 8.70
N GLU A 89 3.02 6.20 7.56
CA GLU A 89 4.43 6.12 7.14
C GLU A 89 5.06 7.52 7.02
N LYS A 90 4.37 8.47 6.37
CA LYS A 90 4.84 9.86 6.26
C LYS A 90 5.02 10.52 7.62
N LYS A 91 4.08 10.31 8.55
CA LYS A 91 4.16 10.85 9.92
C LYS A 91 5.33 10.25 10.70
N ILE A 92 5.53 8.94 10.61
CA ILE A 92 6.67 8.25 11.25
C ILE A 92 7.98 8.80 10.68
N TYR A 93 8.08 8.94 9.36
CA TYR A 93 9.28 9.48 8.72
C TYR A 93 9.55 10.93 9.15
N GLN A 94 8.52 11.78 9.22
CA GLN A 94 8.67 13.13 9.73
C GLN A 94 9.12 13.16 11.19
N MET A 95 8.60 12.27 12.03
CA MET A 95 9.05 12.12 13.41
C MET A 95 10.52 11.70 13.48
N LEU A 96 10.97 10.76 12.63
CA LEU A 96 12.36 10.33 12.56
C LEU A 96 13.30 11.45 12.09
N LEU A 97 12.88 12.26 11.12
CA LEU A 97 13.65 13.44 10.67
C LEU A 97 13.82 14.49 11.78
N GLU A 98 12.82 14.61 12.65
CA GLU A 98 12.84 15.56 13.76
C GLU A 98 13.27 14.89 15.08
N PHE A 99 13.76 13.64 15.04
CA PHE A 99 14.02 12.85 16.23
C PHE A 99 14.97 13.54 17.20
N ASP A 100 16.07 14.13 16.71
CA ASP A 100 17.04 14.86 17.55
C ASP A 100 16.35 15.99 18.33
N ARG A 101 15.48 16.76 17.68
CA ARG A 101 14.73 17.87 18.31
C ARG A 101 13.71 17.37 19.32
N ILE A 102 13.15 16.19 19.10
CA ILE A 102 12.21 15.55 20.03
C ILE A 102 12.99 15.02 21.23
N TYR A 103 14.10 14.32 20.99
CA TYR A 103 14.97 13.72 22.00
C TYR A 103 15.55 14.76 22.95
N ASP A 104 15.98 15.92 22.43
CA ASP A 104 16.50 17.04 23.22
C ASP A 104 15.47 17.66 24.18
N LYS A 105 14.18 17.48 23.91
CA LYS A 105 13.09 17.98 24.76
C LYS A 105 12.66 16.99 25.85
N LEU A 106 13.10 15.73 25.76
CA LEU A 106 12.78 14.70 26.74
C LEU A 106 13.56 14.93 28.04
N SER A 107 12.96 14.53 29.16
CA SER A 107 13.66 14.46 30.44
C SER A 107 14.76 13.39 30.41
N MET A 108 15.69 13.47 31.36
CA MET A 108 16.79 12.51 31.46
C MET A 108 16.32 11.06 31.61
N ASP A 109 15.20 10.84 32.31
CA ASP A 109 14.65 9.48 32.50
C ASP A 109 13.97 8.97 31.23
N GLU A 110 13.29 9.83 30.48
CA GLU A 110 12.72 9.50 29.17
C GLU A 110 13.81 9.22 28.14
N GLN A 111 14.87 10.04 28.09
CA GLN A 111 16.03 9.81 27.22
C GLN A 111 16.70 8.46 27.51
N ARG A 112 16.83 8.08 28.79
CA ARG A 112 17.31 6.76 29.20
C ARG A 112 16.38 5.64 28.79
N SER A 113 15.07 5.82 28.94
CA SER A 113 14.07 4.84 28.54
C SER A 113 14.13 4.58 27.03
N VAL A 114 14.25 5.64 26.23
CA VAL A 114 14.45 5.55 24.77
C VAL A 114 15.72 4.79 24.44
N LEU A 115 16.86 5.14 25.05
CA LEU A 115 18.13 4.41 24.83
C LEU A 115 18.03 2.92 25.20
N HIS A 116 17.37 2.60 26.31
CA HIS A 116 17.12 1.21 26.72
C HIS A 116 16.27 0.44 25.70
N ALA A 117 15.27 1.09 25.10
CA ALA A 117 14.44 0.47 24.06
C ALA A 117 15.21 0.22 22.76
N LEU A 118 16.18 1.08 22.43
CA LEU A 118 16.98 0.96 21.20
C LEU A 118 18.12 -0.06 21.32
N ILE A 119 18.55 -0.41 22.53
CA ILE A 119 19.70 -1.30 22.77
C ILE A 119 19.22 -2.70 23.16
N SER A 120 19.66 -3.71 22.41
CA SER A 120 19.40 -5.12 22.70
C SER A 120 20.41 -5.74 23.65
N GLU A 121 21.71 -5.42 23.49
CA GLU A 121 22.78 -6.02 24.31
C GLU A 121 23.96 -5.05 24.42
N ILE A 122 24.59 -5.00 25.59
CA ILE A 122 25.85 -4.28 25.80
C ILE A 122 26.91 -5.28 26.25
N GLN A 123 27.99 -5.40 25.47
CA GLN A 123 29.17 -6.19 25.81
C GLN A 123 30.21 -5.28 26.43
N LEU A 124 30.75 -5.68 27.58
CA LEU A 124 31.76 -4.94 28.32
C LEU A 124 33.13 -5.60 28.18
N TYR A 125 34.19 -4.80 28.26
CA TYR A 125 35.56 -5.31 28.39
C TYR A 125 35.75 -5.96 29.76
N LYS A 126 36.60 -6.99 29.82
CA LYS A 126 37.01 -7.58 31.10
C LYS A 126 38.00 -6.66 31.83
N LYS A 127 38.11 -6.77 33.16
CA LYS A 127 38.93 -5.88 34.02
C LYS A 127 40.41 -5.79 33.61
N ASP A 128 40.93 -6.85 33.04
CA ASP A 128 42.28 -6.98 32.49
C ASP A 128 42.45 -6.30 31.12
N GLU A 129 41.40 -6.28 30.28
CA GLU A 129 41.38 -5.65 28.95
C GLU A 129 41.15 -4.12 29.02
N ILE A 130 40.49 -3.62 30.08
CA ILE A 130 40.17 -2.19 30.27
C ILE A 130 41.43 -1.31 30.43
N LYS A 131 42.58 -1.88 30.79
CA LYS A 131 43.81 -1.10 30.93
C LYS A 131 44.29 -0.52 29.59
N GLU A 132 43.90 -1.11 28.47
CA GLU A 132 44.21 -0.63 27.12
C GLU A 132 43.06 0.16 26.49
N SER A 133 41.80 -0.21 26.75
CA SER A 133 40.64 0.52 26.26
C SER A 133 40.18 1.57 27.27
N LYS A 134 40.20 2.86 26.91
CA LYS A 134 39.71 3.97 27.76
C LYS A 134 38.17 3.98 27.97
N THR A 135 37.51 2.84 27.82
CA THR A 135 36.06 2.66 27.92
C THR A 135 35.74 1.26 28.44
N TYR A 136 34.66 1.13 29.20
CA TYR A 136 34.15 -0.16 29.68
C TYR A 136 33.36 -0.91 28.59
N ILE A 137 32.89 -0.22 27.55
CA ILE A 137 32.00 -0.77 26.53
C ILE A 137 32.82 -1.31 25.36
N LYS A 138 32.65 -2.61 25.07
CA LYS A 138 33.29 -3.33 23.95
C LYS A 138 32.43 -3.31 22.71
N LYS A 139 31.13 -3.54 22.85
CA LYS A 139 30.17 -3.57 21.73
C LYS A 139 28.77 -3.23 22.22
N ILE A 140 28.02 -2.49 21.44
CA ILE A 140 26.58 -2.28 21.64
C ILE A 140 25.86 -2.96 20.47
N LYS A 141 24.90 -3.81 20.79
CA LYS A 141 23.98 -4.40 19.83
C LYS A 141 22.64 -3.68 19.95
N PHE A 142 22.13 -3.16 18.85
CA PHE A 142 20.85 -2.47 18.83
C PHE A 142 19.70 -3.46 18.63
N ALA A 143 18.49 -3.05 19.00
CA ALA A 143 17.26 -3.82 18.83
C ALA A 143 16.81 -3.92 17.35
N PHE A 144 17.50 -3.22 16.45
CA PHE A 144 17.27 -3.17 15.02
C PHE A 144 18.63 -3.13 14.29
N ASP A 145 18.67 -3.63 13.06
CA ASP A 145 19.90 -3.68 12.26
C ASP A 145 20.27 -2.29 11.74
N ILE A 146 21.41 -1.76 12.19
CA ILE A 146 21.89 -0.42 11.80
C ILE A 146 22.45 -0.37 10.39
N GLU A 147 23.07 -1.46 9.92
CA GLU A 147 23.74 -1.51 8.61
C GLU A 147 22.77 -1.30 7.45
N ASN A 148 21.49 -1.62 7.64
CA ASN A 148 20.44 -1.45 6.64
C ASN A 148 19.57 -0.20 6.86
N ILE A 149 19.85 0.67 7.83
CA ILE A 149 18.98 1.84 8.09
C ILE A 149 18.98 2.79 6.90
N GLY A 150 20.14 3.00 6.27
CA GLY A 150 20.25 3.78 5.05
C GLY A 150 19.49 3.15 3.88
N GLU A 151 19.61 1.83 3.65
CA GLU A 151 18.94 1.13 2.54
C GLU A 151 17.45 0.88 2.77
N ASN A 152 17.00 0.76 4.02
CA ASN A 152 15.58 0.62 4.38
C ASN A 152 14.84 1.96 4.38
N LEU A 153 15.54 3.08 4.56
CA LEU A 153 14.99 4.44 4.45
C LEU A 153 15.10 4.99 3.01
N ASP A 154 16.20 4.73 2.32
CA ASP A 154 16.35 4.97 0.88
C ASP A 154 15.92 3.70 0.14
N ASN A 155 14.61 3.55 -0.09
CA ASN A 155 14.03 2.50 -0.91
C ASN A 155 14.52 2.63 -2.37
N LYS A 156 15.77 2.25 -2.64
CA LYS A 156 16.32 2.04 -3.98
C LYS A 156 15.75 0.72 -4.45
N GLY A 157 14.59 0.83 -5.10
CA GLY A 157 13.93 -0.29 -5.73
C GLY A 157 14.89 -1.13 -6.56
N ASN A 158 14.68 -2.45 -6.52
CA ASN A 158 15.13 -3.45 -7.47
C ASN A 158 15.90 -2.89 -8.67
N ASN A 159 17.23 -2.83 -8.55
CA ASN A 159 18.08 -2.79 -9.73
C ASN A 159 18.45 -4.24 -10.05
N VAL A 160 17.79 -4.77 -11.07
CA VAL A 160 18.13 -6.06 -11.67
C VAL A 160 19.56 -5.93 -12.22
N GLU A 161 20.45 -6.83 -11.81
CA GLU A 161 21.83 -6.86 -12.30
C GLU A 161 21.82 -7.06 -13.83
N THR A 162 22.33 -6.09 -14.58
CA THR A 162 22.68 -6.31 -15.99
C THR A 162 24.11 -6.84 -16.05
N VAL A 163 24.25 -8.14 -16.30
CA VAL A 163 25.55 -8.74 -16.61
C VAL A 163 25.95 -8.34 -18.03
N CYS A 164 26.81 -7.34 -18.19
CA CYS A 164 27.53 -7.13 -19.44
C CYS A 164 28.82 -7.97 -19.45
N LEU A 165 28.82 -9.08 -20.18
CA LEU A 165 30.02 -9.84 -20.51
C LEU A 165 30.95 -8.99 -21.41
N LEU A 166 32.07 -8.53 -20.84
CA LEU A 166 33.16 -7.91 -21.60
C LEU A 166 33.94 -8.98 -22.39
N GLY A 167 33.47 -9.29 -23.60
CA GLY A 167 34.19 -10.15 -24.54
C GLY A 167 35.38 -9.42 -25.17
N LYS A 168 36.61 -9.69 -24.71
CA LYS A 168 37.83 -9.28 -25.44
C LYS A 168 37.88 -10.04 -26.77
N LYS A 169 37.83 -9.33 -27.92
CA LYS A 169 38.23 -9.92 -29.21
C LYS A 169 39.21 -9.02 -29.96
N LYS A 170 40.23 -9.69 -30.52
CA LYS A 170 41.58 -9.26 -30.91
C LYS A 170 41.62 -8.09 -31.91
N ARG A 171 42.62 -7.20 -31.74
CA ARG A 171 43.11 -6.28 -32.78
C ARG A 171 43.57 -7.11 -33.99
N SER A 172 42.99 -6.85 -35.15
CA SER A 172 43.54 -7.27 -36.44
C SER A 172 44.61 -6.26 -36.88
N PRO A 173 45.72 -6.71 -37.49
CA PRO A 173 46.75 -5.80 -37.98
C PRO A 173 46.29 -5.05 -39.23
N ILE A 174 46.66 -3.78 -39.32
CA ILE A 174 46.48 -2.95 -40.51
C ILE A 174 47.54 -3.39 -41.52
N LEU A 175 47.11 -3.91 -42.67
CA LEU A 175 47.98 -4.11 -43.82
C LEU A 175 47.98 -2.82 -44.66
N THR A 176 49.15 -2.22 -44.82
CA THR A 176 49.52 -1.36 -45.96
C THR A 176 49.57 -2.17 -47.25
#